data_AF-A0A961BUR9-F1
#
_entry.id   AF-A0A961BUR9-F1
#
_cell.length_a   1.000
_cell.length_b   1.000
_cell.length_c   1.000
_cell.angle_alpha   90.00
_cell.angle_beta   90.00
_cell.angle_gamma   90.00
#
_symmetry.space_group_name_H-M   'P 1'
#
loop_
_entity.id
_entity.type
_entity.pdbx_description
1 polymer ?
#
loop_
_entity_poly.entity_id
_entity_poly.type
_entity_poly.pdbx_seq_one_letter_code
_entity_poly.pdbx_strand_id
1 'polypeptide(L)'
;LFTQAQRLAMIARDGPTCVVPGCTVPVDRCQAHHVDPYSSGGGTDVDNGAHICDCHHHCVHEGNKRLERINGAWQLTDNPPDSKRSEPAARRAPPEAA
;
A
#
# COMPACT_ATOMS: atom_id res chain seq x y z
N LEU A 1 -4.25 -0.98 10.93
CA LEU A 1 -3.26 0.12 10.93
C LEU A 1 -3.62 1.18 9.89
N PHE A 2 -3.01 2.35 10.00
CA PHE A 2 -3.46 3.69 9.58
C PHE A 2 -4.68 4.22 10.33
N THR A 3 -4.51 5.36 11.01
CA THR A 3 -5.58 6.12 11.67
C THR A 3 -6.54 6.72 10.65
N GLN A 4 -7.73 7.16 11.09
CA GLN A 4 -8.68 7.85 10.22
C GLN A 4 -8.06 9.11 9.60
N ALA A 5 -7.31 9.89 10.39
CA ALA A 5 -6.63 11.09 9.91
C ALA A 5 -5.60 10.76 8.81
N GLN A 6 -4.81 9.70 9.00
CA GLN A 6 -3.85 9.24 7.98
C GLN A 6 -4.56 8.78 6.70
N ARG A 7 -5.69 8.08 6.83
CA ARG A 7 -6.49 7.64 5.67
C ARG A 7 -7.04 8.82 4.87
N LEU A 8 -7.53 9.86 5.55
CA LEU A 8 -7.98 11.09 4.90
C LEU A 8 -6.83 11.86 4.27
N ALA A 9 -5.67 11.91 4.91
CA ALA A 9 -4.48 12.54 4.35
C ALA A 9 -4.00 11.84 3.07
N MET A 10 -4.05 10.50 3.02
CA MET A 10 -3.77 9.73 1.80
C MET A 10 -4.77 10.06 0.67
N ILE A 11 -6.07 10.15 0.98
CA ILE A 11 -7.10 10.55 0.00
C ILE A 11 -6.84 11.97 -0.51
N ALA A 12 -6.48 12.90 0.37
CA ALA A 12 -6.17 14.28 -0.01
C ALA A 12 -4.93 14.36 -0.91
N ARG A 13 -3.93 13.50 -0.68
CA ARG A 13 -2.70 13.45 -1.47
C ARG A 13 -2.89 12.76 -2.82
N ASP A 14 -3.56 11.61 -2.85
CA ASP A 14 -3.57 10.71 -4.00
C ASP A 14 -4.87 10.76 -4.81
N GLY A 15 -5.95 11.31 -4.23
CA GLY A 15 -7.26 11.40 -4.85
C GLY A 15 -8.26 10.36 -4.35
N PRO A 16 -9.50 10.39 -4.90
CA PRO A 16 -10.63 9.61 -4.40
C PRO A 16 -10.70 8.18 -4.96
N THR A 17 -9.67 7.73 -5.69
CA THR A 17 -9.62 6.42 -6.35
C THR A 17 -8.35 5.66 -5.96
N CYS A 18 -8.29 4.38 -6.34
CA CYS A 18 -7.07 3.59 -6.30
C CYS A 18 -5.90 4.37 -6.94
N VAL A 19 -4.74 4.38 -6.29
CA VAL A 19 -3.59 5.22 -6.71
C VAL A 19 -2.89 4.75 -7.99
N VAL A 20 -3.15 3.51 -8.42
CA VAL A 20 -2.55 2.94 -9.63
C VAL A 20 -3.04 3.73 -10.86
N PRO A 21 -2.15 4.25 -11.72
CA PRO A 21 -2.52 5.08 -12.87
C PRO A 21 -3.56 4.42 -13.77
N GLY A 22 -4.60 5.18 -14.11
CA GLY A 22 -5.71 4.71 -14.95
C GLY A 22 -6.75 3.87 -14.21
N CYS A 23 -6.56 3.53 -12.93
CA CYS A 23 -7.60 2.86 -12.15
C CYS A 23 -8.66 3.86 -11.70
N THR A 24 -9.93 3.50 -11.87
CA THR A 24 -11.08 4.35 -11.51
C THR A 24 -11.88 3.80 -10.32
N VAL A 25 -11.39 2.74 -9.67
CA VAL A 25 -12.07 2.16 -8.50
C VAL A 25 -12.06 3.18 -7.36
N PRO A 26 -13.22 3.53 -6.79
CA PRO A 26 -13.31 4.50 -5.70
C PRO A 26 -12.61 4.01 -4.43
N VAL A 27 -12.13 4.96 -3.63
CA VAL A 27 -11.31 4.69 -2.44
C VAL A 27 -12.07 3.96 -1.33
N ASP A 28 -13.40 4.04 -1.32
CA ASP A 28 -14.27 3.28 -0.40
C ASP A 28 -14.26 1.77 -0.68
N ARG A 29 -13.81 1.36 -1.87
CA ARG A 29 -13.54 -0.03 -2.27
C ARG A 29 -12.05 -0.35 -2.31
N CYS A 30 -11.23 0.47 -1.66
CA CYS A 30 -9.79 0.31 -1.57
C CYS A 30 -9.35 -0.01 -0.15
N GLN A 31 -8.19 -0.64 -0.03
CA GLN A 31 -7.52 -0.91 1.23
C GLN A 31 -6.30 0.02 1.36
N ALA A 32 -6.05 0.52 2.56
CA ALA A 32 -4.82 1.25 2.86
C ALA A 32 -3.66 0.25 2.98
N HIS A 33 -2.72 0.35 2.06
CA HIS A 33 -1.59 -0.55 1.87
C HIS A 33 -0.29 0.13 2.28
N HIS A 34 0.57 -0.60 2.98
CA HIS A 34 1.95 -0.20 3.25
C HIS A 34 2.82 -0.50 2.04
N VAL A 35 3.46 0.52 1.45
CA VAL A 35 4.35 0.38 0.30
C VAL A 35 5.63 -0.37 0.67
N ASP A 36 6.26 0.06 1.76
CA ASP A 36 7.28 -0.69 2.47
C ASP A 36 6.60 -1.50 3.59
N PRO A 37 6.66 -2.84 3.56
CA PRO A 37 5.88 -3.68 4.45
C PRO A 37 6.13 -3.37 5.93
N TYR A 38 5.06 -3.24 6.70
CA TYR A 38 5.13 -3.06 8.15
C TYR A 38 5.94 -4.17 8.84
N SER A 39 5.81 -5.41 8.37
CA SER A 39 6.58 -6.57 8.87
C SER A 39 8.09 -6.46 8.66
N SER A 40 8.52 -5.67 7.68
CA SER A 40 9.92 -5.41 7.37
C SER A 40 10.43 -4.11 8.01
N GLY A 41 9.66 -3.51 8.93
CA GLY A 41 10.00 -2.26 9.60
C GLY A 41 9.45 -1.00 8.92
N GLY A 42 8.57 -1.13 7.92
CA GLY A 42 7.93 0.02 7.28
C GLY A 42 7.06 0.82 8.24
N GLY A 43 7.13 2.15 8.15
CA GLY A 43 6.40 3.08 9.02
C GLY A 43 4.89 3.04 8.77
N THR A 44 4.10 3.36 9.79
CA THR A 44 2.66 3.64 9.62
C THR A 44 2.44 5.14 9.59
N ASP A 45 2.74 5.73 8.45
CA ASP A 45 2.66 7.16 8.17
C ASP A 45 2.07 7.40 6.77
N VAL A 46 1.70 8.65 6.47
CA VAL A 46 1.02 8.98 5.21
C VAL A 46 1.92 8.67 4.02
N ASP A 47 3.23 8.90 4.13
CA ASP A 47 4.19 8.75 3.03
C ASP A 47 4.37 7.28 2.61
N ASN A 48 4.33 6.35 3.58
CA ASN A 48 4.40 4.92 3.33
C ASN A 48 3.03 4.25 3.06
N GLY A 49 1.93 4.98 3.15
CA GLY A 49 0.59 4.46 2.92
C GLY A 49 0.04 4.81 1.53
N ALA A 50 -0.69 3.91 0.88
CA ALA A 50 -1.43 4.19 -0.34
C ALA A 50 -2.75 3.40 -0.41
N HIS A 51 -3.80 3.96 -1.02
CA HIS A 51 -5.06 3.22 -1.22
C HIS A 51 -5.06 2.45 -2.54
N ILE A 52 -5.21 1.13 -2.47
CA ILE A 52 -5.31 0.27 -3.66
C ILE A 52 -6.54 -0.62 -3.62
N CYS A 53 -7.17 -0.85 -4.77
CA CYS A 53 -8.32 -1.74 -4.89
C CYS A 53 -7.91 -3.21 -4.74
N ASP A 54 -8.88 -4.09 -4.51
CA ASP A 54 -8.62 -5.52 -4.29
C ASP A 54 -7.81 -6.15 -5.43
N CYS A 55 -8.08 -5.80 -6.69
CA CYS A 55 -7.33 -6.30 -7.85
C CYS A 55 -5.84 -5.95 -7.75
N HIS A 56 -5.52 -4.66 -7.55
CA HIS A 56 -4.13 -4.22 -7.43
C HIS A 56 -3.48 -4.67 -6.12
N HIS A 57 -4.26 -4.84 -5.06
CA HIS A 57 -3.79 -5.45 -3.81
C HIS A 57 -3.32 -6.89 -4.04
N HIS A 58 -4.05 -7.70 -4.83
CA HIS A 58 -3.58 -9.03 -5.22
C HIS A 58 -2.36 -8.95 -6.15
N CYS A 59 -2.29 -7.99 -7.08
CA CYS A 59 -1.11 -7.82 -7.92
C CYS A 59 0.18 -7.59 -7.11
N VAL A 60 0.13 -6.78 -6.04
CA VAL A 60 1.33 -6.51 -5.21
C VAL A 60 1.69 -7.67 -4.27
N HIS A 61 0.71 -8.42 -3.76
CA HIS A 61 1.00 -9.57 -2.87
C HIS A 61 1.34 -10.85 -3.62
N GLU A 62 0.73 -11.08 -4.77
CA GLU A 62 0.79 -12.36 -5.49
C GLU A 62 1.49 -12.25 -6.85
N GLY A 63 1.33 -11.11 -7.52
CA GLY A 63 1.66 -10.90 -8.93
C GLY A 63 3.11 -10.50 -9.23
N ASN A 64 4.02 -10.61 -8.25
CA ASN A 64 5.41 -10.10 -8.35
C ASN A 64 5.46 -8.64 -8.81
N LYS A 65 4.52 -7.81 -8.33
CA LYS A 65 4.52 -6.37 -8.54
C LYS A 65 4.88 -5.63 -7.25
N ARG A 66 5.40 -4.42 -7.39
CA ARG A 66 5.58 -3.46 -6.30
C ARG A 66 4.89 -2.15 -6.65
N LEU A 67 4.39 -1.44 -5.65
CA LEU A 67 3.94 -0.06 -5.80
C LEU A 67 5.10 0.88 -5.51
N GLU A 68 5.43 1.78 -6.42
CA GLU A 68 6.58 2.70 -6.28
C GLU A 68 6.19 4.13 -6.65
N ARG A 69 6.88 5.12 -6.06
CA ARG A 69 6.70 6.53 -6.40
C ARG A 69 7.78 6.96 -7.38
N ILE A 70 7.42 7.12 -8.65
CA ILE A 70 8.33 7.47 -9.74
C ILE A 70 7.91 8.84 -10.28
N ASN A 71 8.84 9.81 -10.26
CA ASN A 71 8.59 11.20 -10.67
C ASN A 71 7.36 11.83 -9.98
N GLY A 72 7.16 11.50 -8.71
CA GLY A 72 6.05 12.02 -7.89
C GLY A 72 4.70 11.32 -8.09
N ALA A 73 4.60 10.34 -8.99
CA ALA A 73 3.39 9.57 -9.24
C ALA A 73 3.55 8.11 -8.78
N TRP A 74 2.46 7.51 -8.31
CA TRP A 74 2.42 6.09 -8.01
C TRP A 74 2.46 5.28 -9.31
N GLN A 75 3.25 4.21 -9.34
CA GLN A 75 3.34 3.28 -10.45
C GLN A 75 3.40 1.84 -9.94
N LEU A 76 2.77 0.93 -10.67
CA LEU A 76 2.88 -0.50 -10.42
C LEU A 76 4.02 -1.06 -11.27
N THR A 77 5.12 -1.46 -10.65
CA THR A 77 6.32 -1.96 -11.31
C THR A 77 6.51 -3.44 -11.05
N ASP A 78 7.38 -4.09 -11.83
CA ASP A 78 7.81 -5.45 -11.55
C ASP A 78 8.73 -5.49 -10.34
N ASN A 79 8.47 -6.42 -9.43
CA ASN A 79 9.34 -6.69 -8.31
C ASN A 79 10.62 -7.38 -8.86
N PRO A 80 11.83 -6.87 -8.58
CA PRO A 80 13.06 -7.43 -9.13
C PRO A 80 13.24 -8.90 -8.69
N PRO A 81 13.86 -9.75 -9.51
CA PRO A 81 13.88 -11.21 -9.30
C PRO A 81 14.41 -11.67 -7.95
N ASP A 82 15.27 -10.87 -7.29
CA ASP A 82 15.89 -11.20 -6.00
C ASP A 82 15.24 -10.52 -4.79
N SER A 83 14.18 -9.74 -4.99
CA SER A 83 13.49 -9.08 -3.88
C SER A 83 12.64 -10.10 -3.12
N LYS A 84 12.88 -10.21 -1.81
CA LYS A 84 12.14 -11.15 -0.96
C LYS A 84 10.65 -10.89 -1.11
N ARG A 85 9.90 -11.90 -1.55
CA ARG A 85 8.44 -11.89 -1.54
C ARG A 85 8.00 -11.43 -0.15
N SER A 86 7.30 -10.31 -0.06
CA SER A 86 6.63 -9.92 1.18
C SER A 86 5.61 -11.03 1.49
N GLU A 87 5.92 -11.88 2.47
CA GLU A 87 5.04 -12.96 2.90
C GLU A 87 3.67 -12.38 3.32
N PRO A 88 2.57 -13.10 3.07
CA PRO A 88 1.28 -12.74 3.65
C PRO A 88 1.43 -12.78 5.17
N ALA A 89 1.09 -11.68 5.84
CA ALA A 89 1.27 -11.52 7.28
C ALA A 89 0.60 -12.67 8.04
N ALA A 90 1.41 -13.66 8.45
CA ALA A 90 0.99 -14.63 9.44
C ALA A 90 0.60 -13.86 10.70
N ARG A 91 -0.63 -14.06 11.19
CA ARG A 91 -1.21 -13.45 12.39
C ARG A 91 -0.19 -13.39 13.54
N ARG A 92 0.51 -12.25 13.67
CA ARG A 92 1.25 -11.87 14.88
C ARG A 92 0.49 -10.75 15.55
N ALA A 93 0.12 -10.97 16.80
CA ALA A 93 -0.53 -9.98 17.64
C ALA A 93 0.37 -8.73 17.76
N PRO A 94 -0.21 -7.52 17.76
CA PRO A 94 0.56 -6.29 17.89
C PRO A 94 1.29 -6.23 19.23
N PRO A 95 2.51 -5.65 19.31
CA PRO A 95 3.09 -5.26 20.59
C PRO A 95 2.25 -4.15 21.21
N GLU A 96 1.97 -4.25 22.51
CA GLU A 96 1.20 -3.24 23.25
C GLU A 96 1.87 -1.86 23.12
N ALA A 97 1.06 -0.86 22.75
CA ALA A 97 1.47 0.52 22.70
C ALA A 97 1.78 1.02 24.12
N ALA A 98 3.00 1.52 24.33
CA ALA A 98 3.39 2.27 25.51
C ALA A 98 2.98 3.74 25.41
#